data_AF-A0A0K0G2X6-F1
#
_entry.id   AF-A0A0K0G2X6-F1
#
_cell.length_a   1.000
_cell.length_b   1.000
_cell.length_c   1.000
_cell.angle_alpha   90.00
_cell.angle_beta   90.00
_cell.angle_gamma   90.00
#
_symmetry.space_group_name_H-M   'P 1'
#
loop_
_entity.id
_entity.type
_entity.pdbx_description
1 polymer ?
#
loop_
_entity_poly.entity_id
_entity_poly.type
_entity_poly.pdbx_seq_one_letter_code
_entity_poly.pdbx_strand_id
1 'polypeptide(L)'
;MESSGDTSYWGLFLKAYSTSSNEKLNFNIPHMFKLTSPTRDKIFWNSSFLESVFYSDKSTQNQYGVESCITLKTIKESLFSIEILNVVCKIIYEGNA
;
A
#
# COMPACT_ATOMS: atom_id res chain seq x y z
N MET A 1 -1.24 -15.55 -32.85
CA MET A 1 -0.32 -15.01 -31.83
C MET A 1 -1.11 -14.00 -31.04
N GLU A 2 -1.38 -14.30 -29.78
CA GLU A 2 -2.16 -13.46 -28.88
C GLU A 2 -1.48 -12.10 -28.75
N SER A 3 -2.27 -11.05 -28.91
CA SER A 3 -1.88 -9.65 -28.71
C SER A 3 -1.14 -9.52 -27.38
N SER A 4 0.02 -8.85 -27.39
CA SER A 4 0.75 -8.42 -26.21
C SER A 4 -0.13 -7.45 -25.43
N GLY A 5 -1.09 -7.98 -24.67
CA GLY A 5 -2.01 -7.21 -23.87
C GLY A 5 -1.22 -6.43 -22.84
N ASP A 6 -1.45 -5.12 -22.79
CA ASP A 6 -0.90 -4.19 -21.81
C ASP A 6 -0.89 -4.84 -20.43
N THR A 7 0.28 -5.30 -20.01
CA THR A 7 0.50 -5.74 -18.64
C THR A 7 0.79 -4.49 -17.85
N SER A 8 -0.25 -3.68 -17.66
CA SER A 8 -0.22 -2.60 -16.68
C SER A 8 -0.11 -3.23 -15.29
N TYR A 9 0.74 -2.65 -14.45
CA TYR A 9 0.88 -3.00 -13.06
C TYR A 9 0.61 -1.77 -12.19
N TRP A 10 0.09 -2.02 -11.00
CA TRP A 10 -0.23 -1.00 -10.01
C TRP A 10 0.63 -1.21 -8.76
N GLY A 11 0.89 -0.10 -8.08
CA GLY A 11 1.59 -0.05 -6.80
C GLY A 11 0.72 0.58 -5.72
N LEU A 12 1.11 0.38 -4.46
CA LEU A 12 0.50 0.99 -3.29
C LEU A 12 1.60 1.60 -2.44
N PHE A 13 1.39 2.84 -2.02
CA PHE A 13 2.36 3.61 -1.23
C PHE A 13 1.67 4.18 0.00
N LEU A 14 2.33 4.03 1.15
CA LEU A 14 2.05 4.78 2.37
C LEU A 14 2.92 6.02 2.35
N LYS A 15 2.30 7.20 2.53
CA LYS A 15 2.99 8.48 2.54
C LYS A 15 2.70 9.20 3.84
N ALA A 16 3.76 9.63 4.53
CA ALA A 16 3.64 10.40 5.75
C ALA A 16 3.86 11.89 5.48
N TYR A 17 3.06 12.73 6.13
CA TYR A 17 3.12 14.18 6.05
C TYR A 17 3.34 14.75 7.45
N SER A 18 4.35 15.61 7.62
CA SER A 18 4.54 16.35 8.87
C SER A 18 3.89 17.73 8.80
N THR A 19 3.06 18.05 9.80
CA THR A 19 2.38 19.35 9.93
C THR A 19 3.06 20.30 10.91
N SER A 20 4.08 19.86 11.67
CA SER A 20 4.76 20.68 12.68
C SER A 20 6.28 20.69 12.51
N SER A 21 6.88 21.86 12.65
CA SER A 21 8.22 22.17 12.13
C SER A 21 9.37 22.08 13.13
N ASN A 22 9.18 21.57 14.36
CA ASN A 22 10.21 21.71 15.39
C ASN A 22 10.80 20.41 15.94
N GLU A 23 10.22 19.24 15.63
CA GLU A 23 10.78 17.97 16.07
C GLU A 23 11.20 17.13 14.86
N LYS A 24 12.51 16.89 14.73
CA LYS A 24 13.06 15.93 13.78
C LYS A 24 12.84 14.52 14.33
N LEU A 25 11.62 14.02 14.19
CA LEU A 25 11.28 12.66 14.56
C LEU A 25 11.29 11.77 13.31
N ASN A 26 12.10 10.72 13.37
CA ASN A 26 12.05 9.63 12.41
C ASN A 26 11.14 8.56 13.00
N PHE A 27 10.14 8.13 12.24
CA PHE A 27 9.19 7.11 12.68
C PHE A 27 9.38 5.86 11.85
N ASN A 28 9.72 4.75 12.49
CA ASN A 28 9.61 3.45 11.86
C ASN A 28 8.13 3.04 11.86
N ILE A 29 7.58 2.79 10.69
CA ILE A 29 6.18 2.39 10.53
C ILE A 29 6.14 1.04 9.82
N PRO A 30 6.15 -0.06 10.57
CA PRO A 30 5.93 -1.38 10.00
C PRO A 30 4.49 -1.51 9.49
N HIS A 31 4.33 -1.96 8.24
CA HIS A 31 3.02 -2.00 7.59
C HIS A 31 2.91 -3.12 6.55
N MET A 32 1.67 -3.41 6.14
CA MET A 32 1.34 -4.28 5.02
C MET A 32 0.11 -3.77 4.27
N PHE A 33 0.02 -4.06 2.98
CA PHE A 33 -1.13 -3.73 2.14
C PHE A 33 -1.89 -4.98 1.74
N LYS A 34 -3.21 -4.90 1.73
CA LYS A 34 -4.09 -5.95 1.22
C LYS A 34 -5.06 -5.38 0.21
N LEU A 35 -5.29 -6.13 -0.86
CA LEU A 35 -6.41 -5.94 -1.76
C LEU A 35 -7.48 -6.97 -1.43
N THR A 36 -8.67 -6.49 -1.13
CA THR A 36 -9.82 -7.30 -0.71
C THR A 36 -11.06 -6.92 -1.52
N SER A 37 -12.15 -7.66 -1.35
CA SER A 37 -13.46 -7.26 -1.86
C SER A 37 -14.35 -6.86 -0.68
N PRO A 38 -15.16 -5.78 -0.80
CA PRO A 38 -16.11 -5.41 0.24
C PRO A 38 -17.16 -6.49 0.54
N THR A 39 -17.51 -7.30 -0.47
CA THR A 39 -18.60 -8.28 -0.39
C THR A 39 -18.14 -9.72 -0.36
N ARG A 40 -16.87 -9.97 -0.66
CA ARG A 40 -16.29 -11.30 -0.59
C ARG A 40 -15.26 -11.28 0.52
N ASP A 41 -15.42 -12.15 1.50
CA ASP A 41 -14.44 -12.40 2.54
C ASP A 41 -13.22 -13.14 1.95
N LYS A 42 -12.49 -12.44 1.08
CA LYS A 42 -11.35 -12.96 0.32
C LYS A 42 -10.31 -11.86 0.13
N ILE A 43 -9.05 -12.24 0.36
CA ILE A 43 -7.88 -11.44 0.02
C ILE A 43 -7.44 -11.84 -1.40
N PHE A 44 -7.37 -10.87 -2.30
CA PHE A 44 -6.95 -11.06 -3.70
C PHE A 44 -5.45 -10.86 -3.86
N TRP A 45 -4.87 -10.01 -3.01
CA TRP A 45 -3.45 -9.75 -3.00
C TRP A 45 -3.03 -9.21 -1.63
N ASN A 46 -1.80 -9.51 -1.21
CA ASN A 46 -1.20 -9.01 0.02
C ASN A 46 0.28 -8.73 -0.21
N SER A 47 0.78 -7.63 0.33
CA SER A 47 2.22 -7.38 0.34
C SER A 47 2.91 -8.26 1.37
N SER A 48 4.23 -8.40 1.22
CA SER A 48 5.10 -8.75 2.34
C SER A 48 5.01 -7.68 3.43
N PHE A 49 5.52 -8.00 4.62
CA PHE A 49 5.74 -7.01 5.66
C PHE A 49 6.78 -6.00 5.19
N LEU A 50 6.47 -4.71 5.36
CA LEU A 50 7.32 -3.59 4.98
C LEU A 50 7.68 -2.82 6.23
N GLU A 51 8.97 -2.73 6.51
CA GLU A 51 9.52 -1.88 7.57
C GLU A 51 10.10 -0.64 6.91
N SER A 52 9.62 0.54 7.29
CA SER A 52 9.93 1.77 6.58
C SER A 52 10.08 2.93 7.55
N VAL A 53 11.23 3.61 7.44
CA VAL A 53 11.56 4.77 8.26
C VAL A 53 11.10 6.02 7.53
N PHE A 54 10.13 6.71 8.11
CA PHE A 54 9.61 7.97 7.60
C PHE A 54 10.34 9.14 8.27
N TYR A 55 10.83 10.07 7.45
CA TYR A 55 11.62 11.23 7.87
C TYR A 55 10.74 12.49 7.89
N SER A 56 10.90 13.32 8.93
CA SER A 56 10.15 14.58 9.04
C SER A 56 10.63 15.68 8.09
N ASP A 57 11.79 15.51 7.45
CA ASP A 57 12.36 16.53 6.56
C ASP A 57 11.55 16.65 5.25
N LYS A 58 11.24 17.89 4.88
CA LYS A 58 10.45 18.25 3.68
C LYS A 58 11.16 17.95 2.36
N SER A 59 12.46 17.64 2.40
CA SER A 59 13.30 17.46 1.21
C SER A 59 13.27 16.04 0.62
N THR A 60 12.86 15.03 1.40
CA THR A 60 12.83 13.62 0.97
C THR A 60 11.43 13.14 0.63
N GLN A 61 11.30 12.30 -0.40
CA GLN A 61 10.04 11.66 -0.76
C GLN A 61 9.66 10.66 0.33
N ASN A 62 8.86 11.11 1.30
CA ASN A 62 8.50 10.34 2.50
C ASN A 62 7.37 9.33 2.22
N GLN A 63 7.61 8.45 1.25
CA GLN A 63 6.67 7.44 0.80
C GLN A 63 7.37 6.09 0.64
N TYR A 64 6.71 5.04 1.11
CA TYR A 64 7.21 3.67 1.02
C TYR A 64 6.07 2.74 0.64
N GLY A 65 6.38 1.70 -0.12
CA GLY A 65 5.34 0.87 -0.70
C GLY A 65 5.88 -0.23 -1.59
N VAL A 66 4.96 -0.84 -2.33
CA VAL A 66 5.30 -1.76 -3.40
C VAL A 66 4.93 -1.15 -4.73
N GLU A 67 5.82 -1.31 -5.70
CA GLU A 67 5.63 -0.81 -7.06
C GLU A 67 5.46 -1.99 -8.01
N SER A 68 4.60 -1.84 -9.02
CA SER A 68 4.41 -2.83 -10.08
C SER A 68 4.07 -4.27 -9.62
N CYS A 69 3.33 -4.42 -8.52
CA CYS A 69 3.04 -5.72 -7.90
C CYS A 69 1.60 -6.22 -8.08
N ILE A 70 0.68 -5.35 -8.49
CA ILE A 70 -0.76 -5.67 -8.61
C ILE A 70 -1.13 -5.64 -10.09
N THR A 71 -1.67 -6.74 -10.62
CA THR A 71 -2.08 -6.80 -12.04
C THR A 71 -3.51 -6.30 -12.25
N LEU A 72 -3.84 -5.87 -13.48
CA LEU A 72 -5.21 -5.47 -13.86
C LEU A 72 -6.22 -6.61 -13.60
N LYS A 73 -5.80 -7.85 -13.86
CA LYS A 73 -6.60 -9.04 -13.58
C LYS A 73 -6.99 -9.12 -12.10
N THR A 74 -6.02 -8.93 -11.21
CA THR A 74 -6.23 -8.96 -9.76
C THR A 74 -7.19 -7.86 -9.31
N ILE A 75 -7.05 -6.65 -9.86
CA ILE A 75 -7.97 -5.52 -9.61
C ILE A 75 -9.40 -5.91 -10.06
N LYS A 76 -9.57 -6.36 -11.29
CA LYS A 76 -10.89 -6.76 -11.84
C LYS A 76 -11.55 -7.85 -11.02
N GLU A 77 -10.78 -8.85 -10.58
CA GLU A 77 -11.30 -9.93 -9.74
C GLU A 77 -11.75 -9.44 -8.35
N SER A 78 -11.07 -8.44 -7.79
CA SER A 78 -11.39 -7.88 -6.47
C SER A 78 -12.66 -7.02 -6.45
N LEU A 79 -12.96 -6.35 -7.56
CA LEU A 79 -14.15 -5.50 -7.70
C LEU A 79 -15.44 -6.32 -7.60
N PHE A 80 -15.51 -7.48 -8.28
CA PHE A 80 -16.63 -8.42 -8.30
C PHE A 80 -18.03 -7.83 -8.05
N SER A 81 -18.80 -7.59 -9.12
CA SER A 81 -20.17 -7.03 -9.09
C SER A 81 -20.32 -5.62 -8.51
N ILE A 82 -19.25 -5.08 -7.89
CA ILE A 82 -19.21 -3.75 -7.30
C ILE A 82 -18.00 -3.02 -7.86
N GLU A 83 -18.17 -1.80 -8.34
CA GLU A 83 -17.09 -0.99 -8.91
C GLU A 83 -16.27 -0.26 -7.83
N ILE A 84 -16.05 -0.90 -6.68
CA ILE A 84 -15.34 -0.34 -5.53
C ILE A 84 -14.11 -1.18 -5.21
N LEU A 85 -12.93 -0.56 -5.34
CA LEU A 85 -11.65 -1.17 -5.00
C LEU A 85 -11.40 -1.03 -3.49
N ASN A 86 -11.30 -2.15 -2.77
CA ASN A 86 -11.03 -2.12 -1.33
C ASN A 86 -9.56 -2.41 -1.02
N VAL A 87 -8.84 -1.37 -0.60
CA VAL A 87 -7.43 -1.45 -0.20
C VAL A 87 -7.33 -1.24 1.30
N VAL A 88 -6.68 -2.17 2.00
CA VAL A 88 -6.43 -2.08 3.44
C VAL A 88 -4.93 -1.90 3.66
N CYS A 89 -4.55 -0.82 4.34
CA CYS A 89 -3.22 -0.66 4.89
C CYS A 89 -3.28 -1.00 6.40
N LYS A 90 -2.56 -2.04 6.82
CA LYS A 90 -2.42 -2.39 8.24
C LYS A 90 -1.09 -1.85 8.73
N ILE A 91 -1.14 -0.84 9.59
CA ILE A 91 0.01 -0.34 10.34
C ILE A 91 0.15 -1.15 11.63
N ILE A 92 1.36 -1.58 11.95
CA ILE A 92 1.67 -2.39 13.12
C ILE A 92 2.47 -1.51 14.08
N TYR A 93 1.92 -1.32 15.27
CA TYR A 93 2.60 -0.61 16.36
C TYR A 93 3.15 -1.65 17.34
N GLU A 94 4.48 -1.73 17.42
CA GLU A 94 5.16 -2.44 18.50
C GLU A 94 5.42 -1.41 19.61
N GLY A 95 4.53 -1.34 20.59
CA GLY A 95 4.78 -0.57 21.80
C GLY A 95 5.78 -1.32 22.68
N ASN A 96 6.76 -0.60 23.24
CA ASN A 96 7.55 -1.12 24.36
C ASN A 96 6.58 -1.34 25.54
N ALA A 97 6.27 -2.61 25.83
CA ALA A 97 5.57 -3.01 27.05
C ALA A 97 6.50 -2.90 28.27
#